data_AF-A0AAN4YEH3-F1
#
_entry.id   AF-A0AAN4YEH3-F1
#
_cell.length_a   1.000
_cell.length_b   1.000
_cell.length_c   1.000
_cell.angle_alpha   90.00
_cell.angle_beta   90.00
_cell.angle_gamma   90.00
#
_symmetry.space_group_name_H-M   'P 1'
#
loop_
_entity.id
_entity.type
_entity.pdbx_description
1 polymer ?
#
loop_
_entity_poly.entity_id
_entity_poly.type
_entity_poly.pdbx_seq_one_letter_code
_entity_poly.pdbx_strand_id
1 'polypeptide(L)'
;MLRTLTNSLRPNLNTDSEIIVSVLCHEAGNTAWVALAQSLGISIKWWAPEGGIGNNRDPKLSLDTLRPLLSSKTRLVCCGHVSNITGTIEPIKEIAKLVHTIPEALICVDGVAWAPHRPIDVKDLDVDFYVFSCLNHYFFDPTALHVRLGLGNSCLELEHAVTPIITHLVDHVGWDAIIAHEELITAEILGYLTANSDLYTVYGCATADAKARVSLISFSVKGLASDKVAEVIHETSNFRIITGDCWSPRTVHDVIGLPDYGILRTSLVHYNTVEEMRAFTQKLDQVVRSMKVWNFPDEKEVSIPIARFISISTQNLYFIMTVAETAPPVPSGHKKGVTEGSLLREPLELRGHLNQFKSFYVTPIIGTEFPDAHVVDWLKAPNSDELLRDLAVTMVFFRAQTDLTDELQKELAQRLGVLTGKPESSKLHIHPLTNYNLDKDPELNVITTDKAANPAEDLWKNRPADIRNSWHTDTSYEPNPADYSILKLIKLPETGGGMYAFMPSRSPITSADHRDLMS
;
A
#
# COMPACT_ATOMS: atom_id res chain seq x y z
N MET A 1 -1.39 -11.11 -2.42
CA MET A 1 -1.67 -11.80 -3.69
C MET A 1 -0.63 -12.87 -4.04
N LEU A 2 0.65 -12.52 -4.29
CA LEU A 2 1.68 -13.50 -4.69
C LEU A 2 1.84 -14.69 -3.73
N ARG A 3 1.69 -14.49 -2.42
CA ARG A 3 1.70 -15.58 -1.43
C ARG A 3 0.51 -16.54 -1.55
N THR A 4 -0.64 -16.08 -2.02
CA THR A 4 -1.79 -16.94 -2.31
C THR A 4 -1.51 -17.78 -3.55
N LEU A 5 -0.94 -17.15 -4.58
CA LEU A 5 -0.49 -17.83 -5.79
C LEU A 5 0.58 -18.89 -5.51
N THR A 6 1.55 -18.61 -4.64
CA THR A 6 2.54 -19.62 -4.25
C THR A 6 1.90 -20.84 -3.59
N ASN A 7 0.86 -20.63 -2.77
CA ASN A 7 0.15 -21.73 -2.11
C ASN A 7 -0.69 -22.57 -3.09
N SER A 8 -1.30 -21.95 -4.11
CA SER A 8 -2.05 -22.68 -5.13
C SER A 8 -1.14 -23.47 -6.06
N LEU A 9 0.07 -22.99 -6.33
CA LEU A 9 1.06 -23.70 -7.15
C LEU A 9 1.81 -24.80 -6.39
N ARG A 10 1.84 -24.74 -5.06
CA ARG A 10 2.56 -25.70 -4.20
C ARG A 10 2.34 -27.18 -4.57
N PRO A 11 1.11 -27.67 -4.84
CA PRO A 11 0.89 -29.09 -5.18
C PRO A 11 1.57 -29.54 -6.48
N ASN A 12 1.92 -28.60 -7.37
CA ASN A 12 2.55 -28.87 -8.66
C ASN A 12 4.09 -28.77 -8.61
N LEU A 13 4.66 -28.50 -7.43
CA LEU A 13 6.08 -28.30 -7.22
C LEU A 13 6.64 -29.37 -6.26
N ASN A 14 7.84 -29.83 -6.56
CA ASN A 14 8.58 -30.82 -5.77
C ASN A 14 10.07 -30.45 -5.70
N THR A 15 10.86 -31.23 -4.98
CA THR A 15 12.31 -30.98 -4.78
C THR A 15 13.14 -31.00 -6.07
N ASP A 16 12.62 -31.59 -7.16
CA ASP A 16 13.27 -31.56 -8.48
C ASP A 16 12.90 -30.33 -9.31
N SER A 17 11.94 -29.52 -8.87
CA SER A 17 11.50 -28.33 -9.58
C SER A 17 12.53 -27.21 -9.48
N GLU A 18 12.67 -26.40 -10.53
CA GLU A 18 13.50 -25.19 -10.54
C GLU A 18 12.63 -23.94 -10.66
N ILE A 19 12.90 -22.96 -9.80
CA ILE A 19 12.26 -21.64 -9.82
C ILE A 19 13.33 -20.61 -10.15
N ILE A 20 13.13 -19.86 -11.23
CA ILE A 20 14.01 -18.79 -11.67
C ILE A 20 13.41 -17.46 -11.25
N VAL A 21 14.19 -16.61 -10.58
CA VAL A 21 13.74 -15.28 -10.14
C VAL A 21 14.76 -14.23 -10.53
N SER A 22 14.31 -13.17 -11.19
CA SER A 22 15.16 -12.03 -11.53
C SER A 22 15.68 -11.33 -10.27
N VAL A 23 16.97 -11.00 -10.28
CA VAL A 23 17.57 -10.15 -9.23
C VAL A 23 17.07 -8.71 -9.29
N LEU A 24 16.44 -8.30 -10.40
CA LEU A 24 15.87 -6.96 -10.58
C LEU A 24 14.48 -6.79 -9.98
N CYS A 25 13.88 -7.87 -9.47
CA CYS A 25 12.55 -7.81 -8.85
C CYS A 25 12.56 -6.97 -7.57
N HIS A 26 11.51 -6.19 -7.40
CA HIS A 26 11.09 -5.64 -6.10
C HIS A 26 10.94 -6.78 -5.07
N GLU A 27 11.18 -6.51 -3.77
CA GLU A 27 11.10 -7.54 -2.72
C GLU A 27 9.75 -8.26 -2.69
N ALA A 28 8.65 -7.51 -2.81
CA ALA A 28 7.31 -8.10 -2.93
C ALA A 28 7.17 -9.08 -4.11
N GLY A 29 7.89 -8.83 -5.21
CA GLY A 29 7.91 -9.67 -6.42
C GLY A 29 8.80 -10.92 -6.32
N ASN A 30 9.66 -11.02 -5.30
CA ASN A 30 10.58 -12.15 -5.11
C ASN A 30 10.35 -12.94 -3.80
N THR A 31 9.98 -12.29 -2.70
CA THR A 31 10.02 -12.87 -1.35
C THR A 31 9.09 -14.07 -1.18
N ALA A 32 7.91 -14.01 -1.81
CA ALA A 32 6.95 -15.12 -1.77
C ALA A 32 7.50 -16.38 -2.45
N TRP A 33 8.22 -16.23 -3.56
CA TRP A 33 8.84 -17.34 -4.29
C TRP A 33 10.01 -17.95 -3.53
N VAL A 34 10.85 -17.10 -2.92
CA VAL A 34 11.96 -17.54 -2.07
C VAL A 34 11.44 -18.35 -0.88
N ALA A 35 10.38 -17.86 -0.20
CA ALA A 35 9.77 -18.56 0.92
C ALA A 35 9.13 -19.90 0.50
N LEU A 36 8.46 -19.95 -0.66
CA LEU A 36 7.91 -21.19 -1.21
C LEU A 36 9.02 -22.20 -1.48
N ALA A 37 10.07 -21.78 -2.19
CA ALA A 37 11.20 -22.62 -2.55
C ALA A 37 11.88 -23.20 -1.30
N GLN A 38 12.14 -22.37 -0.29
CA GLN A 38 12.67 -22.80 1.00
C GLN A 38 11.77 -23.83 1.68
N SER A 39 10.45 -23.62 1.67
CA SER A 39 9.50 -24.55 2.30
C SER A 39 9.38 -25.92 1.61
N LEU A 40 9.85 -26.01 0.37
CA LEU A 40 9.84 -27.22 -0.46
C LEU A 40 11.23 -27.82 -0.65
N GLY A 41 12.29 -27.19 -0.12
CA GLY A 41 13.68 -27.62 -0.34
C GLY A 41 14.17 -27.41 -1.78
N ILE A 42 13.56 -26.46 -2.51
CA ILE A 42 13.93 -26.07 -3.88
C ILE A 42 14.95 -24.92 -3.81
N SER A 43 16.00 -24.98 -4.61
CA SER A 43 16.92 -23.85 -4.79
C SER A 43 16.39 -22.85 -5.82
N ILE A 44 16.43 -21.55 -5.49
CA ILE A 44 16.17 -20.47 -6.45
C ILE A 44 17.38 -20.34 -7.40
N LYS A 45 17.11 -20.27 -8.70
CA LYS A 45 18.07 -19.81 -9.71
C LYS A 45 17.90 -18.31 -9.90
N TRP A 46 18.90 -17.53 -9.48
CA TRP A 46 18.86 -16.08 -9.63
C TRP A 46 19.21 -15.67 -11.07
N TRP A 47 18.31 -14.95 -11.71
CA TRP A 47 18.49 -14.43 -13.06
C TRP A 47 19.10 -13.04 -13.01
N ALA A 48 20.37 -12.96 -13.36
CA ALA A 48 21.14 -11.72 -13.45
C ALA A 48 20.88 -11.00 -14.79
N PRO A 49 20.92 -9.65 -14.81
CA PRO A 49 20.77 -8.87 -16.02
C PRO A 49 21.99 -8.97 -16.95
N GLU A 50 21.84 -8.49 -18.18
CA GLU A 50 22.98 -8.17 -19.04
C GLU A 50 23.91 -7.17 -18.35
N GLY A 51 25.22 -7.32 -18.56
CA GLY A 51 26.23 -6.54 -17.82
C GLY A 51 26.53 -7.07 -16.42
N GLY A 52 25.78 -8.07 -15.93
CA GLY A 52 26.07 -8.78 -14.69
C GLY A 52 25.73 -8.00 -13.42
N ILE A 53 26.30 -8.46 -12.31
CA ILE A 53 26.16 -7.91 -10.96
C ILE A 53 27.40 -7.10 -10.62
N GLY A 54 27.24 -5.96 -9.95
CA GLY A 54 28.30 -5.06 -9.54
C GLY A 54 28.61 -3.98 -10.57
N ASN A 55 28.35 -2.72 -10.22
CA ASN A 55 28.59 -1.54 -11.06
C ASN A 55 27.82 -1.51 -12.40
N ASN A 56 26.72 -2.25 -12.49
CA ASN A 56 25.87 -2.24 -13.68
C ASN A 56 24.85 -1.09 -13.59
N ARG A 57 25.10 0.00 -14.32
CA ARG A 57 24.29 1.23 -14.24
C ARG A 57 23.02 1.20 -15.09
N ASP A 58 22.92 0.29 -16.06
CA ASP A 58 21.74 0.13 -16.91
C ASP A 58 21.38 -1.36 -17.02
N PRO A 59 21.01 -1.99 -15.89
CA PRO A 59 20.67 -3.41 -15.87
C PRO A 59 19.39 -3.66 -16.66
N LYS A 60 19.45 -4.66 -17.54
CA LYS A 60 18.33 -5.11 -18.38
C LYS A 60 18.25 -6.63 -18.43
N LEU A 61 17.03 -7.16 -18.45
CA LEU A 61 16.81 -8.57 -18.68
C LEU A 61 16.91 -8.88 -20.17
N SER A 62 17.42 -10.07 -20.47
CA SER A 62 17.46 -10.53 -21.86
C SER A 62 17.30 -12.03 -21.97
N LEU A 63 16.92 -12.45 -23.17
CA LEU A 63 16.81 -13.86 -23.52
C LEU A 63 18.14 -14.58 -23.32
N ASP A 64 19.26 -13.91 -23.61
CA ASP A 64 20.59 -14.52 -23.57
C ASP A 64 21.06 -14.80 -22.15
N THR A 65 20.62 -13.99 -21.17
CA THR A 65 20.87 -14.24 -19.75
C THR A 65 19.88 -15.24 -19.13
N LEU A 66 18.67 -15.37 -19.70
CA LEU A 66 17.67 -16.35 -19.24
C LEU A 66 17.92 -17.76 -19.77
N ARG A 67 18.24 -17.91 -21.06
CA ARG A 67 18.43 -19.21 -21.75
C ARG A 67 19.29 -20.20 -20.97
N PRO A 68 20.46 -19.82 -20.41
CA PRO A 68 21.32 -20.75 -19.69
C PRO A 68 20.75 -21.27 -18.36
N LEU A 69 19.75 -20.57 -17.80
CA LEU A 69 19.12 -20.93 -16.53
C LEU A 69 17.99 -21.96 -16.72
N LEU A 70 17.37 -21.96 -17.90
CA LEU A 70 16.26 -22.83 -18.25
C LEU A 70 16.71 -24.29 -18.39
N SER A 71 15.88 -25.20 -17.91
CA SER A 71 16.06 -26.65 -18.06
C SER A 71 14.70 -27.35 -18.11
N SER A 72 14.67 -28.65 -18.38
CA SER A 72 13.43 -29.45 -18.30
C SER A 72 12.80 -29.49 -16.90
N LYS A 73 13.55 -29.07 -15.87
CA LYS A 73 13.10 -28.97 -14.48
C LYS A 73 12.51 -27.60 -14.13
N THR A 74 12.64 -26.61 -15.01
CA THR A 74 12.05 -25.29 -14.78
C THR A 74 10.53 -25.41 -14.68
N ARG A 75 9.96 -24.84 -13.61
CA ARG A 75 8.51 -24.79 -13.39
C ARG A 75 7.98 -23.38 -13.27
N LEU A 76 8.82 -22.44 -12.89
CA LEU A 76 8.41 -21.05 -12.74
C LEU A 76 9.54 -20.07 -13.05
N VAL A 77 9.23 -19.03 -13.80
CA VAL A 77 10.11 -17.88 -14.05
C VAL A 77 9.42 -16.60 -13.60
N CYS A 78 10.09 -15.81 -12.75
CA CYS A 78 9.54 -14.59 -12.16
C CYS A 78 10.40 -13.37 -12.52
N CYS A 79 9.78 -12.31 -13.04
CA CYS A 79 10.45 -11.04 -13.35
C CYS A 79 9.48 -9.85 -13.26
N GLY A 80 10.00 -8.63 -13.33
CA GLY A 80 9.19 -7.42 -13.49
C GLY A 80 9.05 -7.02 -14.97
N HIS A 81 7.90 -6.44 -15.34
CA HIS A 81 7.70 -5.83 -16.66
C HIS A 81 8.48 -4.51 -16.77
N VAL A 82 8.52 -3.76 -15.68
CA VAL A 82 9.26 -2.51 -15.57
C VAL A 82 10.04 -2.52 -14.28
N SER A 83 11.32 -2.12 -14.33
CA SER A 83 12.08 -1.89 -13.11
C SER A 83 11.56 -0.65 -12.39
N ASN A 84 11.14 -0.80 -11.13
CA ASN A 84 10.83 0.32 -10.24
C ASN A 84 12.07 1.16 -9.88
N ILE A 85 13.27 0.74 -10.28
CA ILE A 85 14.52 1.46 -10.07
C ILE A 85 14.90 2.21 -11.33
N THR A 86 15.06 1.54 -12.47
CA THR A 86 15.57 2.20 -13.69
C THR A 86 14.47 2.77 -14.58
N GLY A 87 13.21 2.33 -14.39
CA GLY A 87 12.10 2.63 -15.28
C GLY A 87 12.18 1.86 -16.61
N THR A 88 13.19 1.01 -16.81
CA THR A 88 13.40 0.25 -18.04
C THR A 88 12.26 -0.75 -18.25
N ILE A 89 11.77 -0.81 -19.50
CA ILE A 89 10.78 -1.78 -19.96
C ILE A 89 11.50 -3.06 -20.40
N GLU A 90 11.09 -4.21 -19.86
CA GLU A 90 11.65 -5.52 -20.17
C GLU A 90 10.86 -6.22 -21.30
N PRO A 91 11.51 -7.07 -22.13
CA PRO A 91 10.88 -7.72 -23.30
C PRO A 91 10.01 -8.92 -22.90
N ILE A 92 8.92 -8.67 -22.16
CA ILE A 92 8.10 -9.72 -21.53
C ILE A 92 7.52 -10.72 -22.53
N LYS A 93 7.08 -10.25 -23.71
CA LYS A 93 6.51 -11.12 -24.75
C LYS A 93 7.53 -12.15 -25.25
N GLU A 94 8.76 -11.72 -25.48
CA GLU A 94 9.84 -12.58 -25.90
C GLU A 94 10.26 -13.53 -24.78
N ILE A 95 10.31 -13.03 -23.54
CA ILE A 95 10.62 -13.84 -22.35
C ILE A 95 9.58 -14.95 -22.18
N ALA A 96 8.28 -14.62 -22.22
CA ALA A 96 7.19 -15.60 -22.10
C ALA A 96 7.28 -16.69 -23.17
N LYS A 97 7.46 -16.30 -24.45
CA LYS A 97 7.68 -17.26 -25.55
C LYS A 97 8.85 -18.19 -25.30
N LEU A 98 9.94 -17.69 -24.73
CA LEU A 98 11.09 -18.52 -24.39
C LEU A 98 10.77 -19.47 -23.24
N VAL A 99 10.12 -19.00 -22.18
CA VAL A 99 9.73 -19.84 -21.02
C VAL A 99 8.81 -20.98 -21.47
N HIS A 100 7.83 -20.69 -22.32
CA HIS A 100 6.88 -21.67 -22.85
C HIS A 100 7.49 -22.72 -23.79
N THR A 101 8.77 -22.59 -24.17
CA THR A 101 9.49 -23.69 -24.84
C THR A 101 9.77 -24.87 -23.91
N ILE A 102 9.72 -24.64 -22.59
CA ILE A 102 9.87 -25.67 -21.57
C ILE A 102 8.47 -26.19 -21.16
N PRO A 103 8.20 -27.50 -21.30
CA PRO A 103 6.92 -28.06 -20.88
C PRO A 103 6.63 -27.79 -19.39
N GLU A 104 5.40 -27.37 -19.10
CA GLU A 104 4.90 -27.08 -17.73
C GLU A 104 5.58 -25.91 -17.01
N ALA A 105 6.48 -25.17 -17.67
CA ALA A 105 7.05 -23.96 -17.11
C ALA A 105 6.05 -22.80 -17.24
N LEU A 106 5.84 -22.08 -16.14
CA LEU A 106 4.98 -20.91 -16.08
C LEU A 106 5.80 -19.63 -15.91
N ILE A 107 5.25 -18.50 -16.33
CA ILE A 107 5.82 -17.16 -16.13
C ILE A 107 4.91 -16.29 -15.24
N CYS A 108 5.51 -15.67 -14.22
CA CYS A 108 4.86 -14.66 -13.39
C CYS A 108 5.56 -13.30 -13.55
N VAL A 109 4.78 -12.29 -13.95
CA VAL A 109 5.28 -10.95 -14.26
C VAL A 109 4.71 -9.92 -13.29
N ASP A 110 5.61 -9.16 -12.65
CA ASP A 110 5.28 -7.99 -11.85
C ASP A 110 5.14 -6.74 -12.73
N GLY A 111 3.89 -6.31 -12.92
CA GLY A 111 3.49 -5.15 -13.69
C GLY A 111 3.14 -3.92 -12.86
N VAL A 112 3.46 -3.87 -11.56
CA VAL A 112 3.11 -2.73 -10.68
C VAL A 112 3.62 -1.41 -11.25
N ALA A 113 4.87 -1.39 -11.73
CA ALA A 113 5.50 -0.20 -12.32
C ALA A 113 5.16 0.01 -13.80
N TRP A 114 4.36 -0.86 -14.42
CA TRP A 114 3.88 -0.70 -15.81
C TRP A 114 2.45 -0.16 -15.85
N ALA A 115 1.57 -0.72 -15.01
CA ALA A 115 0.13 -0.48 -15.02
C ALA A 115 -0.29 1.01 -15.00
N PRO A 116 0.41 1.93 -14.31
CA PRO A 116 0.03 3.35 -14.31
C PRO A 116 0.35 4.09 -15.62
N HIS A 117 1.25 3.54 -16.43
CA HIS A 117 1.87 4.25 -17.54
C HIS A 117 1.37 3.76 -18.89
N ARG A 118 1.01 2.48 -19.00
CA ARG A 118 0.72 1.82 -20.29
C ARG A 118 -0.42 0.83 -20.16
N PRO A 119 -1.20 0.59 -21.25
CA PRO A 119 -2.19 -0.47 -21.26
C PRO A 119 -1.52 -1.84 -21.11
N ILE A 120 -2.24 -2.79 -20.52
CA ILE A 120 -1.78 -4.17 -20.33
C ILE A 120 -2.60 -5.07 -21.25
N ASP A 121 -1.92 -5.81 -22.13
CA ASP A 121 -2.53 -6.90 -22.90
C ASP A 121 -1.87 -8.23 -22.52
N VAL A 122 -2.43 -8.90 -21.51
CA VAL A 122 -1.89 -10.18 -21.02
C VAL A 122 -1.98 -11.30 -22.05
N LYS A 123 -2.88 -11.19 -23.04
CA LYS A 123 -3.01 -12.20 -24.11
C LYS A 123 -1.90 -12.01 -25.14
N ASP A 124 -1.61 -10.77 -25.53
CA ASP A 124 -0.50 -10.49 -26.44
C ASP A 124 0.87 -10.78 -25.80
N LEU A 125 0.99 -10.52 -24.50
CA LEU A 125 2.19 -10.85 -23.71
C LEU A 125 2.38 -12.36 -23.51
N ASP A 126 1.31 -13.16 -23.62
CA ASP A 126 1.31 -14.61 -23.39
C ASP A 126 1.85 -15.00 -22.00
N VAL A 127 1.41 -14.32 -20.94
CA VAL A 127 1.86 -14.57 -19.56
C VAL A 127 0.86 -15.40 -18.76
N ASP A 128 1.33 -16.30 -17.90
CA ASP A 128 0.44 -17.11 -17.04
C ASP A 128 -0.10 -16.31 -15.85
N PHE A 129 0.76 -15.50 -15.24
CA PHE A 129 0.40 -14.63 -14.13
C PHE A 129 0.93 -13.22 -14.35
N TYR A 130 0.05 -12.23 -14.22
CA TYR A 130 0.42 -10.82 -14.26
C TYR A 130 -0.11 -10.13 -13.01
N VAL A 131 0.77 -9.52 -12.23
CA VAL A 131 0.43 -8.90 -10.94
C VAL A 131 0.65 -7.41 -10.98
N PHE A 132 -0.28 -6.63 -10.45
CA PHE A 132 -0.10 -5.19 -10.23
C PHE A 132 -0.83 -4.77 -8.95
N SER A 133 -0.49 -3.59 -8.43
CA SER A 133 -1.11 -3.01 -7.23
C SER A 133 -2.12 -1.95 -7.67
N CYS A 134 -3.17 -1.75 -6.87
CA CYS A 134 -4.09 -0.65 -7.08
C CYS A 134 -3.37 0.71 -7.01
N LEU A 135 -3.75 1.61 -7.91
CA LEU A 135 -3.54 3.05 -7.80
C LEU A 135 -4.64 3.59 -6.87
N ASN A 136 -4.39 3.66 -5.57
CA ASN A 136 -5.34 4.28 -4.64
C ASN A 136 -5.34 5.80 -4.85
N HIS A 137 -6.24 6.34 -5.68
CA HIS A 137 -6.41 7.78 -5.86
C HIS A 137 -7.90 8.22 -5.95
N TYR A 138 -8.11 9.45 -5.47
CA TYR A 138 -9.35 10.18 -5.17
C TYR A 138 -10.30 10.42 -6.37
N PHE A 139 -11.00 9.39 -6.86
CA PHE A 139 -11.94 9.55 -8.00
C PHE A 139 -13.39 9.17 -7.70
N PHE A 140 -13.75 8.93 -6.44
CA PHE A 140 -15.11 8.57 -6.08
C PHE A 140 -15.96 9.77 -5.65
N ASP A 141 -17.24 9.77 -6.04
CA ASP A 141 -18.26 10.55 -5.34
C ASP A 141 -18.38 10.01 -3.90
N PRO A 142 -18.02 10.81 -2.88
CA PRO A 142 -17.96 10.35 -1.49
C PRO A 142 -19.33 10.04 -0.88
N THR A 143 -20.41 10.33 -1.61
CA THR A 143 -21.80 10.13 -1.15
C THR A 143 -22.40 8.81 -1.63
N ALA A 144 -21.83 8.17 -2.64
CA ALA A 144 -22.43 7.00 -3.27
C ALA A 144 -22.29 5.74 -2.40
N LEU A 145 -23.42 5.15 -2.04
CA LEU A 145 -23.52 3.98 -1.15
C LEU A 145 -22.69 2.78 -1.65
N HIS A 146 -22.56 2.58 -2.96
CA HIS A 146 -21.77 1.48 -3.56
C HIS A 146 -20.25 1.64 -3.39
N VAL A 147 -19.75 2.88 -3.25
CA VAL A 147 -18.35 3.16 -2.91
C VAL A 147 -18.11 2.88 -1.43
N ARG A 148 -19.09 3.22 -0.58
CA ARG A 148 -19.06 2.95 0.86
C ARG A 148 -19.21 1.46 1.21
N LEU A 149 -19.71 0.63 0.28
CA LEU A 149 -20.03 -0.80 0.46
C LEU A 149 -19.16 -1.76 -0.39
N GLY A 150 -18.13 -1.29 -1.11
CA GLY A 150 -17.21 -2.17 -1.82
C GLY A 150 -16.47 -3.09 -0.85
N LEU A 151 -16.73 -4.40 -0.92
CA LEU A 151 -16.29 -5.41 0.06
C LEU A 151 -14.77 -5.35 0.35
N GLY A 152 -14.38 -5.68 1.58
CA GLY A 152 -13.01 -5.57 2.09
C GLY A 152 -12.00 -6.53 1.45
N ASN A 153 -11.50 -6.14 0.30
CA ASN A 153 -10.18 -6.51 -0.17
C ASN A 153 -9.60 -5.24 -0.80
N SER A 154 -8.31 -4.98 -0.67
CA SER A 154 -7.66 -4.00 -1.56
C SER A 154 -7.91 -4.33 -3.04
N CYS A 155 -8.38 -5.55 -3.33
CA CYS A 155 -8.88 -6.02 -4.62
C CYS A 155 -10.31 -5.54 -5.04
N LEU A 156 -11.13 -4.90 -4.19
CA LEU A 156 -12.52 -4.53 -4.51
C LEU A 156 -12.74 -3.03 -4.68
N GLU A 157 -12.05 -2.18 -3.89
CA GLU A 157 -11.75 -0.83 -4.36
C GLU A 157 -11.00 -0.90 -5.69
N LEU A 158 -10.09 -1.87 -5.87
CA LEU A 158 -9.50 -2.20 -7.16
C LEU A 158 -10.60 -2.61 -8.16
N GLU A 159 -11.46 -3.60 -7.93
CA GLU A 159 -12.48 -4.01 -8.91
C GLU A 159 -13.44 -2.87 -9.33
N HIS A 160 -13.88 -2.06 -8.35
CA HIS A 160 -14.82 -0.96 -8.56
C HIS A 160 -14.18 0.34 -9.02
N ALA A 161 -12.92 0.63 -8.68
CA ALA A 161 -12.18 1.79 -9.21
C ALA A 161 -11.52 1.47 -10.54
N VAL A 162 -11.06 0.23 -10.76
CA VAL A 162 -10.36 -0.16 -11.99
C VAL A 162 -11.24 0.09 -13.19
N THR A 163 -12.54 -0.26 -13.14
CA THR A 163 -13.40 -0.02 -14.30
C THR A 163 -13.56 1.47 -14.59
N PRO A 164 -14.01 2.35 -13.65
CA PRO A 164 -14.09 3.79 -13.89
C PRO A 164 -12.75 4.48 -14.17
N ILE A 165 -11.66 4.07 -13.52
CA ILE A 165 -10.31 4.59 -13.77
C ILE A 165 -9.88 4.20 -15.19
N ILE A 166 -10.01 2.93 -15.56
CA ILE A 166 -9.69 2.49 -16.93
C ILE A 166 -10.60 3.21 -17.93
N THR A 167 -11.91 3.30 -17.67
CA THR A 167 -12.86 4.06 -18.51
C THR A 167 -12.43 5.52 -18.64
N HIS A 168 -12.03 6.18 -17.56
CA HIS A 168 -11.53 7.56 -17.63
C HIS A 168 -10.22 7.66 -18.43
N LEU A 169 -9.25 6.79 -18.14
CA LEU A 169 -7.96 6.77 -18.84
C LEU A 169 -8.11 6.41 -20.32
N VAL A 170 -9.06 5.54 -20.68
CA VAL A 170 -9.29 5.09 -22.07
C VAL A 170 -10.17 6.08 -22.83
N ASP A 171 -11.31 6.49 -22.26
CA ASP A 171 -12.36 7.23 -22.97
C ASP A 171 -12.20 8.75 -22.86
N HIS A 172 -11.47 9.25 -21.84
CA HIS A 172 -11.33 10.70 -21.60
C HIS A 172 -9.90 11.21 -21.73
N VAL A 173 -8.90 10.44 -21.30
CA VAL A 173 -7.49 10.85 -21.42
C VAL A 173 -6.86 10.28 -22.69
N GLY A 174 -7.01 8.98 -22.93
CA GLY A 174 -6.37 8.23 -24.01
C GLY A 174 -4.94 7.83 -23.67
N TRP A 175 -4.62 6.54 -23.80
CA TRP A 175 -3.27 6.03 -23.53
C TRP A 175 -2.20 6.68 -24.41
N ASP A 176 -2.47 6.95 -25.69
CA ASP A 176 -1.49 7.62 -26.57
C ASP A 176 -1.11 9.01 -26.07
N ALA A 177 -2.08 9.76 -25.51
CA ALA A 177 -1.83 11.08 -24.95
C ALA A 177 -1.03 10.99 -23.63
N ILE A 178 -1.37 10.03 -22.76
CA ILE A 178 -0.60 9.73 -21.54
C ILE A 178 0.85 9.41 -21.90
N ILE A 179 1.05 8.52 -22.87
CA ILE A 179 2.36 8.05 -23.31
C ILE A 179 3.20 9.20 -23.85
N ALA A 180 2.63 10.00 -24.77
CA ALA A 180 3.32 11.14 -25.36
C ALA A 180 3.66 12.20 -24.30
N HIS A 181 2.75 12.46 -23.36
CA HIS A 181 2.99 13.43 -22.29
C HIS A 181 4.04 12.95 -21.30
N GLU A 182 4.00 11.67 -20.90
CA GLU A 182 5.01 11.06 -20.04
C GLU A 182 6.40 11.07 -20.67
N GLU A 183 6.51 10.87 -21.99
CA GLU A 183 7.76 11.02 -22.74
C GLU A 183 8.30 12.46 -22.64
N LEU A 184 7.44 13.49 -22.78
CA LEU A 184 7.84 14.89 -22.65
C LEU A 184 8.36 15.25 -21.26
N ILE A 185 7.62 14.93 -20.19
CA ILE A 185 8.05 15.24 -18.82
C ILE A 185 9.30 14.45 -18.42
N THR A 186 9.45 13.22 -18.92
CA THR A 186 10.66 12.40 -18.72
C THR A 186 11.86 13.02 -19.42
N ALA A 187 11.69 13.50 -20.66
CA ALA A 187 12.75 14.15 -21.42
C ALA A 187 13.28 15.42 -20.73
N GLU A 188 12.42 16.19 -20.06
CA GLU A 188 12.83 17.42 -19.36
C GLU A 188 13.78 17.12 -18.18
N ILE A 189 13.43 16.20 -17.28
CA ILE A 189 14.33 15.82 -16.18
C ILE A 189 15.58 15.13 -16.71
N LEU A 190 15.41 14.15 -17.61
CA LEU A 190 16.53 13.35 -18.10
C LEU A 190 17.53 14.17 -18.91
N GLY A 191 17.03 15.10 -19.73
CA GLY A 191 17.85 16.05 -20.47
C GLY A 191 18.69 16.92 -19.54
N TYR A 192 18.09 17.42 -18.46
CA TYR A 192 18.83 18.18 -17.44
C TYR A 192 19.92 17.34 -16.76
N LEU A 193 19.59 16.12 -16.29
CA LEU A 193 20.54 15.25 -15.59
C LEU A 193 21.70 14.82 -16.49
N THR A 194 21.42 14.51 -17.75
CA THR A 194 22.43 14.08 -18.73
C THR A 194 23.32 15.24 -19.21
N ALA A 195 22.76 16.43 -19.38
CA ALA A 195 23.51 17.64 -19.69
C ALA A 195 24.48 18.02 -18.56
N ASN A 196 24.16 17.68 -17.30
CA ASN A 196 24.99 17.93 -16.12
C ASN A 196 25.62 16.63 -15.58
N SER A 197 26.11 15.78 -16.48
CA SER A 197 26.69 14.47 -16.14
C SER A 197 27.99 14.56 -15.31
N ASP A 198 28.59 15.73 -15.16
CA ASP A 198 29.66 16.02 -14.20
C ASP A 198 29.16 16.04 -12.74
N LEU A 199 27.88 16.36 -12.53
CA LEU A 199 27.24 16.40 -11.21
C LEU A 199 26.41 15.16 -10.91
N TYR A 200 25.74 14.59 -11.91
CA TYR A 200 24.77 13.50 -11.72
C TYR A 200 25.24 12.18 -12.34
N THR A 201 24.76 11.08 -11.77
CA THR A 201 24.82 9.74 -12.39
C THR A 201 23.39 9.23 -12.54
N VAL A 202 22.95 8.98 -13.77
CA VAL A 202 21.63 8.38 -14.05
C VAL A 202 21.76 6.86 -14.07
N TYR A 203 20.76 6.16 -13.54
CA TYR A 203 20.64 4.71 -13.58
C TYR A 203 19.48 4.30 -14.48
N GLY A 204 19.72 3.30 -15.34
CA GLY A 204 18.84 2.94 -16.43
C GLY A 204 19.20 3.62 -17.75
N CYS A 205 18.39 3.36 -18.78
CA CYS A 205 18.62 3.94 -20.09
C CYS A 205 18.46 5.47 -20.06
N ALA A 206 19.37 6.18 -20.72
CA ALA A 206 19.38 7.64 -20.79
C ALA A 206 18.57 8.18 -21.99
N THR A 207 17.47 7.52 -22.32
CA THR A 207 16.49 7.97 -23.33
C THR A 207 15.15 8.27 -22.67
N ALA A 208 14.35 9.15 -23.25
CA ALA A 208 12.95 9.36 -22.85
C ALA A 208 11.97 8.52 -23.70
N ASP A 209 12.47 7.79 -24.70
CA ASP A 209 11.68 6.95 -25.60
C ASP A 209 10.70 6.07 -24.81
N ALA A 210 9.42 6.27 -25.07
CA ALA A 210 8.32 5.60 -24.41
C ALA A 210 8.31 4.07 -24.58
N LYS A 211 9.06 3.53 -25.54
CA LYS A 211 9.25 2.08 -25.75
C LYS A 211 10.38 1.49 -24.91
N ALA A 212 11.31 2.32 -24.46
CA ALA A 212 12.48 1.90 -23.70
C ALA A 212 12.28 2.06 -22.18
N ARG A 213 11.47 3.05 -21.75
CA ARG A 213 11.18 3.30 -20.34
C ARG A 213 9.79 3.87 -20.08
N VAL A 214 9.37 3.79 -18.82
CA VAL A 214 8.29 4.62 -18.25
C VAL A 214 8.87 5.89 -17.60
N SER A 215 7.98 6.80 -17.17
CA SER A 215 8.31 8.09 -16.55
C SER A 215 8.80 7.99 -15.10
N LEU A 216 9.78 7.12 -14.88
CA LEU A 216 10.49 6.92 -13.63
C LEU A 216 11.99 7.07 -13.88
N ILE A 217 12.64 7.95 -13.14
CA ILE A 217 14.07 8.26 -13.30
C ILE A 217 14.76 8.14 -11.94
N SER A 218 15.82 7.35 -11.90
CA SER A 218 16.69 7.23 -10.75
C SER A 218 18.07 7.77 -11.04
N PHE A 219 18.64 8.49 -10.09
CA PHE A 219 19.95 9.10 -10.22
C PHE A 219 20.61 9.28 -8.85
N SER A 220 21.90 9.59 -8.84
CA SER A 220 22.60 10.06 -7.65
C SER A 220 23.39 11.33 -7.96
N VAL A 221 23.71 12.09 -6.92
CA VAL A 221 24.57 13.27 -7.02
C VAL A 221 25.99 12.87 -6.63
N LYS A 222 26.96 13.10 -7.52
CA LYS A 222 28.35 12.71 -7.30
C LYS A 222 28.92 13.44 -6.09
N GLY A 223 29.34 12.67 -5.09
CA GLY A 223 29.94 13.18 -3.86
C GLY A 223 28.95 13.58 -2.77
N LEU A 224 27.64 13.35 -2.94
CA LEU A 224 26.63 13.61 -1.92
C LEU A 224 25.76 12.37 -1.69
N ALA A 225 25.36 12.13 -0.44
CA ALA A 225 24.45 11.05 -0.09
C ALA A 225 23.01 11.40 -0.53
N SER A 226 22.33 10.45 -1.16
CA SER A 226 21.00 10.64 -1.77
C SER A 226 19.95 11.06 -0.73
N ASP A 227 19.99 10.46 0.46
CA ASP A 227 19.08 10.78 1.58
C ASP A 227 19.20 12.24 2.02
N LYS A 228 20.42 12.77 2.09
CA LYS A 228 20.69 14.17 2.45
C LYS A 228 20.24 15.17 1.40
N VAL A 229 20.41 14.83 0.13
CA VAL A 229 19.88 15.67 -0.95
C VAL A 229 18.35 15.69 -0.93
N ALA A 230 17.71 14.54 -0.70
CA ALA A 230 16.26 14.44 -0.59
C ALA A 230 15.71 15.22 0.60
N GLU A 231 16.33 15.10 1.78
CA GLU A 231 15.99 15.82 3.02
C GLU A 231 15.92 17.34 2.75
N VAL A 232 16.98 17.92 2.18
CA VAL A 232 17.03 19.36 1.89
C VAL A 232 15.97 19.76 0.86
N ILE A 233 15.72 18.95 -0.17
CA ILE A 233 14.65 19.23 -1.15
C ILE A 233 13.28 19.24 -0.45
N HIS A 234 13.01 18.25 0.42
CA HIS A 234 11.72 18.12 1.09
C HIS A 234 11.45 19.24 2.09
N GLU A 235 12.48 19.70 2.82
CA GLU A 235 12.37 20.78 3.80
C GLU A 235 12.23 22.16 3.15
N THR A 236 12.86 22.36 1.99
CA THR A 236 12.96 23.68 1.36
C THR A 236 12.09 23.85 0.12
N SER A 237 11.21 22.89 -0.17
CA SER A 237 10.25 22.95 -1.27
C SER A 237 9.07 22.01 -1.08
N ASN A 238 8.08 22.11 -1.97
CA ASN A 238 6.93 21.21 -2.03
C ASN A 238 7.20 19.94 -2.85
N PHE A 239 8.40 19.77 -3.42
CA PHE A 239 8.72 18.56 -4.17
C PHE A 239 8.91 17.36 -3.25
N ARG A 240 8.36 16.21 -3.65
CA ARG A 240 8.49 14.95 -2.92
C ARG A 240 9.05 13.88 -3.86
N ILE A 241 10.19 13.33 -3.44
CA ILE A 241 10.96 12.30 -4.14
C ILE A 241 11.28 11.18 -3.16
N ILE A 242 11.55 9.99 -3.68
CA ILE A 242 11.91 8.84 -2.85
C ILE A 242 13.42 8.64 -2.90
N THR A 243 13.99 8.11 -1.82
CA THR A 243 15.41 7.80 -1.70
C THR A 243 15.63 6.40 -1.13
N GLY A 244 16.85 5.87 -1.25
CA GLY A 244 17.24 4.55 -0.73
C GLY A 244 17.19 3.47 -1.82
N ASP A 245 16.89 2.24 -1.42
CA ASP A 245 16.81 1.09 -2.33
C ASP A 245 15.44 0.92 -3.02
N CYS A 246 14.46 1.73 -2.63
CA CYS A 246 13.07 1.67 -3.07
C CYS A 246 12.50 0.23 -3.07
N TRP A 247 12.79 -0.53 -2.01
CA TRP A 247 12.39 -1.94 -1.82
C TRP A 247 12.93 -2.87 -2.91
N SER A 248 14.08 -2.55 -3.49
CA SER A 248 14.81 -3.39 -4.45
C SER A 248 16.30 -3.44 -4.10
N PRO A 249 16.65 -3.94 -2.90
CA PRO A 249 18.02 -3.93 -2.37
C PRO A 249 19.00 -4.65 -3.28
N ARG A 250 18.61 -5.79 -3.90
CA ARG A 250 19.47 -6.52 -4.84
C ARG A 250 19.79 -5.69 -6.08
N THR A 251 18.80 -5.00 -6.64
CA THR A 251 19.00 -4.10 -7.79
C THR A 251 19.95 -2.95 -7.41
N VAL A 252 19.71 -2.29 -6.28
CA VAL A 252 20.46 -1.08 -5.91
C VAL A 252 21.86 -1.38 -5.38
N HIS A 253 21.98 -2.34 -4.47
CA HIS A 253 23.24 -2.63 -3.78
C HIS A 253 24.07 -3.67 -4.53
N ASP A 254 23.48 -4.78 -4.96
CA ASP A 254 24.25 -5.86 -5.57
C ASP A 254 24.53 -5.55 -7.06
N VAL A 255 23.50 -5.20 -7.82
CA VAL A 255 23.60 -5.00 -9.28
C VAL A 255 24.23 -3.66 -9.62
N ILE A 256 23.64 -2.55 -9.15
CA ILE A 256 24.16 -1.21 -9.45
C ILE A 256 25.43 -0.91 -8.62
N GLY A 257 25.56 -1.48 -7.42
CA GLY A 257 26.75 -1.29 -6.58
C GLY A 257 26.69 -0.03 -5.71
N LEU A 258 25.50 0.43 -5.31
CA LEU A 258 25.34 1.63 -4.50
C LEU A 258 25.33 1.32 -3.00
N PRO A 259 25.83 2.22 -2.14
CA PRO A 259 25.76 2.08 -0.68
C PRO A 259 24.34 2.29 -0.14
N ASP A 260 24.15 2.13 1.17
CA ASP A 260 22.84 2.13 1.85
C ASP A 260 21.96 3.36 1.59
N TYR A 261 22.55 4.54 1.36
CA TYR A 261 21.79 5.74 1.02
C TYR A 261 21.13 5.66 -0.37
N GLY A 262 21.57 4.71 -1.22
CA GLY A 262 20.91 4.33 -2.46
C GLY A 262 20.79 5.45 -3.49
N ILE A 263 19.65 5.49 -4.16
CA ILE A 263 19.33 6.42 -5.25
C ILE A 263 18.42 7.56 -4.79
N LEU A 264 18.38 8.65 -5.57
CA LEU A 264 17.23 9.55 -5.65
C LEU A 264 16.31 9.04 -6.77
N ARG A 265 14.99 9.04 -6.55
CA ARG A 265 14.01 8.62 -7.55
C ARG A 265 12.88 9.62 -7.72
N THR A 266 12.68 10.06 -8.96
CA THR A 266 11.48 10.79 -9.39
C THR A 266 10.55 9.82 -10.11
N SER A 267 9.31 9.71 -9.64
CA SER A 267 8.27 8.86 -10.23
C SER A 267 7.14 9.77 -10.68
N LEU A 268 7.00 9.95 -11.99
CA LEU A 268 6.07 10.90 -12.60
C LEU A 268 4.93 10.15 -13.27
N VAL A 269 3.77 10.77 -13.37
CA VAL A 269 2.62 10.25 -14.11
C VAL A 269 1.93 11.36 -14.89
N HIS A 270 0.90 11.01 -15.67
CA HIS A 270 0.24 11.90 -16.62
C HIS A 270 -0.28 13.25 -16.08
N TYR A 271 -0.52 13.40 -14.77
CA TYR A 271 -0.94 14.67 -14.19
C TYR A 271 0.21 15.62 -13.81
N ASN A 272 1.46 15.16 -13.88
CA ASN A 272 2.62 16.03 -13.71
C ASN A 272 2.82 16.92 -14.93
N THR A 273 3.38 18.11 -14.75
CA THR A 273 3.55 19.08 -15.86
C THR A 273 5.02 19.33 -16.21
N VAL A 274 5.26 19.83 -17.42
CA VAL A 274 6.60 20.25 -17.86
C VAL A 274 7.13 21.39 -16.97
N GLU A 275 6.25 22.30 -16.55
CA GLU A 275 6.56 23.40 -15.65
C GLU A 275 7.02 22.89 -14.28
N GLU A 276 6.37 21.86 -13.74
CA GLU A 276 6.81 21.19 -12.51
C GLU A 276 8.19 20.56 -12.68
N MET A 277 8.48 19.94 -13.84
CA MET A 277 9.79 19.33 -14.09
C MET A 277 10.90 20.37 -14.17
N ARG A 278 10.63 21.51 -14.80
CA ARG A 278 11.57 22.65 -14.87
C ARG A 278 11.78 23.28 -13.49
N ALA A 279 10.71 23.48 -12.73
CA ALA A 279 10.82 24.00 -11.37
C ALA A 279 11.58 23.02 -10.44
N PHE A 280 11.37 21.71 -10.61
CA PHE A 280 12.10 20.68 -9.87
C PHE A 280 13.59 20.69 -10.20
N THR A 281 13.96 20.69 -11.49
CA THR A 281 15.38 20.71 -11.90
C THR A 281 16.11 21.97 -11.45
N GLN A 282 15.45 23.13 -11.46
CA GLN A 282 15.97 24.37 -10.87
C GLN A 282 16.20 24.23 -9.36
N LYS A 283 15.23 23.65 -8.64
CA LYS A 283 15.37 23.42 -7.19
C LYS A 283 16.49 22.43 -6.88
N LEU A 284 16.60 21.36 -7.67
CA LEU A 284 17.67 20.37 -7.55
C LEU A 284 19.04 21.02 -7.77
N ASP A 285 19.20 21.85 -8.80
CA ASP A 285 20.44 22.60 -9.04
C ASP A 285 20.81 23.49 -7.86
N GLN A 286 19.84 24.26 -7.35
CA GLN A 286 20.04 25.15 -6.21
C GLN A 286 20.55 24.39 -4.98
N VAL A 287 19.93 23.23 -4.67
CA VAL A 287 20.31 22.40 -3.52
C VAL A 287 21.68 21.76 -3.72
N VAL A 288 21.94 21.18 -4.90
CA VAL A 288 23.22 20.50 -5.16
C VAL A 288 24.38 21.50 -5.13
N ARG A 289 24.21 22.68 -5.74
CA ARG A 289 25.25 23.72 -5.72
C ARG A 289 25.47 24.27 -4.32
N SER A 290 24.42 24.50 -3.53
CA SER A 290 24.59 24.95 -2.15
C SER A 290 25.35 23.90 -1.35
N MET A 291 24.92 22.63 -1.36
CA MET A 291 25.58 21.57 -0.61
C MET A 291 27.04 21.34 -1.02
N LYS A 292 27.41 21.56 -2.29
CA LYS A 292 28.82 21.44 -2.74
C LYS A 292 29.69 22.65 -2.39
N VAL A 293 29.12 23.85 -2.28
CA VAL A 293 29.86 25.05 -1.84
C VAL A 293 30.10 25.02 -0.34
N TRP A 294 29.12 24.52 0.42
CA TRP A 294 29.25 24.28 1.86
C TRP A 294 29.94 22.93 2.08
N ASN A 295 31.25 22.90 1.84
CA ASN A 295 32.10 21.75 2.13
C ASN A 295 31.93 21.41 3.63
N PHE A 296 31.14 20.38 3.95
CA PHE A 296 31.05 19.89 5.33
C PHE A 296 32.46 19.42 5.72
N PRO A 297 33.13 20.06 6.70
CA PRO A 297 34.44 19.61 7.12
C PRO A 297 34.33 18.19 7.67
N ASP A 298 35.33 17.37 7.36
CA ASP A 298 35.49 16.01 7.90
C ASP A 298 35.18 16.00 9.40
N GLU A 299 34.38 15.00 9.80
CA GLU A 299 33.83 14.78 11.13
C GLU A 299 34.78 15.21 12.26
N LYS A 300 34.51 16.36 12.85
CA LYS A 300 34.74 16.55 14.28
C LYS A 300 33.39 16.44 14.94
N GLU A 301 33.27 15.45 15.83
CA GLU A 301 32.15 15.27 16.75
C GLU A 301 31.79 16.62 17.39
N VAL A 302 30.77 17.27 16.83
CA VAL A 302 29.98 18.24 17.56
C VAL A 302 28.87 17.42 18.17
N SER A 303 28.97 17.19 19.47
CA SER A 303 27.92 16.59 20.29
C SER A 303 26.73 17.54 20.36
N ILE A 304 25.89 17.47 19.33
CA ILE A 304 24.51 17.94 19.36
C ILE A 304 23.76 16.93 20.26
N PRO A 305 22.85 17.36 21.16
CA PRO A 305 22.11 16.43 22.00
C PRO A 305 21.42 15.40 21.10
N ILE A 306 21.80 14.13 21.25
CA ILE A 306 21.22 13.01 20.51
C ILE A 306 19.75 12.91 20.90
N ALA A 307 18.87 13.43 20.05
CA ALA A 307 17.50 12.92 19.98
C ALA A 307 17.57 11.55 19.32
N ARG A 308 17.40 10.49 20.13
CA ARG A 308 17.31 9.10 19.65
C ARG A 308 16.17 9.00 18.63
N PHE A 309 16.50 8.83 17.35
CA PHE A 309 15.54 8.36 16.36
C PHE A 309 15.42 6.84 16.44
N ILE A 310 14.21 6.36 16.70
CA ILE A 310 13.82 4.96 16.56
C ILE A 310 13.14 4.84 15.19
N SER A 311 13.70 3.99 14.33
CA SER A 311 13.05 3.54 13.10
C SER A 311 11.73 2.83 13.45
N ILE A 312 10.62 3.31 12.91
CA ILE A 312 9.30 2.67 13.06
C ILE A 312 8.98 1.97 11.75
N SER A 313 9.08 0.64 11.77
CA SER A 313 8.41 -0.26 10.83
C SER A 313 6.90 -0.14 11.06
N THR A 314 6.15 0.40 10.10
CA THR A 314 4.69 0.37 10.14
C THR A 314 4.18 -0.91 9.47
N GLN A 315 3.95 -1.93 10.29
CA GLN A 315 3.15 -3.09 9.91
C GLN A 315 1.65 -2.73 9.93
N ASN A 316 0.98 -3.14 8.85
CA ASN A 316 -0.46 -3.34 8.63
C ASN A 316 -1.44 -3.08 9.79
N LEU A 317 -2.52 -2.34 9.49
CA LEU A 317 -3.82 -2.48 10.13
C LEU A 317 -4.88 -2.76 9.04
N TYR A 318 -5.78 -3.72 9.26
CA TYR A 318 -6.95 -4.01 8.43
C TYR A 318 -8.23 -4.04 9.29
N PHE A 319 -9.35 -3.56 8.74
CA PHE A 319 -10.70 -3.59 9.31
C PHE A 319 -11.63 -4.40 8.39
N ILE A 320 -12.70 -5.03 8.93
CA ILE A 320 -13.69 -5.88 8.22
C ILE A 320 -15.11 -5.49 8.65
N MET A 321 -16.09 -5.41 7.72
CA MET A 321 -17.48 -5.87 7.90
C MET A 321 -18.45 -5.68 6.70
N THR A 322 -19.67 -6.22 6.83
CA THR A 322 -20.54 -6.95 5.87
C THR A 322 -21.67 -6.16 5.17
N VAL A 323 -22.18 -6.70 4.04
CA VAL A 323 -23.12 -6.10 3.04
C VAL A 323 -24.58 -6.53 3.22
N ALA A 324 -25.52 -5.71 2.71
CA ALA A 324 -26.80 -6.20 2.18
C ALA A 324 -27.39 -5.34 1.02
N GLU A 325 -27.70 -6.04 -0.10
CA GLU A 325 -28.58 -5.88 -1.29
C GLU A 325 -28.66 -4.56 -2.11
N THR A 326 -28.77 -4.56 -3.46
CA THR A 326 -29.40 -5.49 -4.42
C THR A 326 -28.56 -5.67 -5.70
N ALA A 327 -28.30 -6.92 -6.11
CA ALA A 327 -27.72 -7.26 -7.42
C ALA A 327 -28.79 -7.88 -8.34
N PRO A 328 -28.72 -7.68 -9.66
CA PRO A 328 -29.65 -8.30 -10.61
C PRO A 328 -29.46 -9.83 -10.71
N PRO A 329 -30.49 -10.59 -11.11
CA PRO A 329 -30.51 -12.04 -10.99
C PRO A 329 -29.54 -12.74 -11.95
N VAL A 330 -28.75 -13.67 -11.40
CA VAL A 330 -27.91 -14.62 -12.16
C VAL A 330 -28.73 -15.88 -12.52
N PRO A 331 -28.58 -16.47 -13.72
CA PRO A 331 -29.35 -17.64 -14.14
C PRO A 331 -29.07 -18.90 -13.30
N SER A 332 -30.13 -19.65 -13.03
CA SER A 332 -30.12 -20.85 -12.20
C SER A 332 -29.36 -22.03 -12.82
N GLY A 333 -28.26 -22.44 -12.20
CA GLY A 333 -27.54 -23.67 -12.52
C GLY A 333 -26.99 -24.36 -11.27
N HIS A 334 -27.57 -25.51 -10.94
CA HIS A 334 -27.12 -26.54 -9.97
C HIS A 334 -27.29 -26.27 -8.46
N LYS A 335 -28.41 -26.80 -7.92
CA LYS A 335 -28.60 -27.06 -6.49
C LYS A 335 -27.99 -28.43 -6.11
N LYS A 336 -27.08 -28.46 -5.13
CA LYS A 336 -26.87 -29.63 -4.27
C LYS A 336 -26.84 -29.22 -2.79
N GLY A 337 -27.82 -29.78 -2.07
CA GLY A 337 -27.94 -29.96 -0.62
C GLY A 337 -27.22 -29.01 0.32
N VAL A 338 -27.92 -27.98 0.79
CA VAL A 338 -27.65 -27.33 2.09
C VAL A 338 -28.95 -27.40 2.88
N THR A 339 -28.87 -27.97 4.09
CA THR A 339 -29.97 -28.11 5.05
C THR A 339 -30.45 -26.74 5.54
N GLU A 340 -31.77 -26.56 5.57
CA GLU A 340 -32.48 -25.34 5.97
C GLU A 340 -32.23 -24.95 7.43
N GLY A 341 -31.49 -23.86 7.60
CA GLY A 341 -31.51 -22.98 8.77
C GLY A 341 -31.30 -21.57 8.24
N SER A 342 -32.39 -20.90 7.87
CA SER A 342 -32.38 -19.66 7.09
C SER A 342 -31.74 -18.50 7.85
N LEU A 343 -30.62 -17.98 7.36
CA LEU A 343 -30.23 -16.58 7.56
C LEU A 343 -30.29 -15.88 6.20
N LEU A 344 -31.49 -15.79 5.63
CA LEU A 344 -31.79 -14.73 4.66
C LEU A 344 -32.04 -13.48 5.50
N ARG A 345 -31.00 -12.65 5.69
CA ARG A 345 -31.12 -11.34 6.34
C ARG A 345 -31.21 -10.28 5.25
N GLU A 346 -32.31 -9.55 5.25
CA GLU A 346 -32.45 -8.33 4.46
C GLU A 346 -31.51 -7.24 5.00
N PRO A 347 -31.15 -6.22 4.17
CA PRO A 347 -30.33 -5.11 4.61
C PRO A 347 -30.88 -4.36 5.81
N LEU A 348 -29.97 -3.92 6.68
CA LEU A 348 -30.32 -3.01 7.76
C LEU A 348 -30.55 -1.62 7.18
N GLU A 349 -31.80 -1.17 7.21
CA GLU A 349 -32.16 0.19 6.82
C GLU A 349 -31.96 1.18 7.98
N LEU A 350 -31.45 2.36 7.64
CA LEU A 350 -31.42 3.51 8.55
C LEU A 350 -32.84 3.99 8.83
N ARG A 351 -33.17 4.14 10.11
CA ARG A 351 -34.51 4.59 10.52
C ARG A 351 -34.59 6.07 10.87
N GLY A 352 -33.45 6.76 10.91
CA GLY A 352 -33.35 8.21 11.03
C GLY A 352 -33.48 8.78 12.45
N HIS A 353 -33.40 7.96 13.49
CA HIS A 353 -33.46 8.39 14.90
C HIS A 353 -32.26 9.25 15.29
N LEU A 354 -31.14 9.16 14.55
CA LEU A 354 -29.97 10.02 14.75
C LEU A 354 -30.10 11.41 14.09
N ASN A 355 -31.07 11.62 13.20
CA ASN A 355 -31.23 12.88 12.46
C ASN A 355 -31.59 14.09 13.34
N GLN A 356 -32.08 13.83 14.55
CA GLN A 356 -32.37 14.86 15.54
C GLN A 356 -31.11 15.45 16.19
N PHE A 357 -29.96 14.77 16.06
CA PHE A 357 -28.70 15.25 16.61
C PHE A 357 -27.92 16.01 15.55
N LYS A 358 -27.29 17.11 15.98
CA LYS A 358 -26.36 17.83 15.14
C LYS A 358 -25.23 16.89 14.74
N SER A 359 -25.02 16.77 13.44
CA SER A 359 -23.97 15.94 12.87
C SER A 359 -23.43 16.59 11.61
N PHE A 360 -22.19 16.24 11.27
CA PHE A 360 -21.61 16.58 9.99
C PHE A 360 -20.69 15.46 9.56
N TYR A 361 -20.57 15.30 8.25
CA TYR A 361 -19.65 14.33 7.67
C TYR A 361 -18.23 14.89 7.68
N VAL A 362 -17.27 14.13 8.22
CA VAL A 362 -15.87 14.59 8.33
C VAL A 362 -15.08 14.17 7.08
N THR A 363 -14.86 12.88 6.92
CA THR A 363 -14.20 12.26 5.76
C THR A 363 -14.76 10.85 5.54
N PRO A 364 -14.52 10.23 4.38
CA PRO A 364 -14.87 8.83 4.15
C PRO A 364 -14.27 7.83 5.13
N ILE A 365 -13.16 8.17 5.79
CA ILE A 365 -12.45 7.29 6.73
C ILE A 365 -12.92 7.52 8.16
N ILE A 366 -13.26 8.76 8.52
CA ILE A 366 -13.69 9.14 9.88
C ILE A 366 -15.21 8.96 10.04
N GLY A 367 -15.97 9.16 8.97
CA GLY A 367 -17.42 9.03 8.96
C GLY A 367 -18.12 10.29 9.45
N THR A 368 -19.25 10.08 10.13
CA THR A 368 -20.11 11.16 10.64
C THR A 368 -19.71 11.53 12.06
N GLU A 369 -19.37 12.80 12.29
CA GLU A 369 -19.11 13.33 13.61
C GLU A 369 -20.39 13.91 14.21
N PHE A 370 -20.67 13.54 15.46
CA PHE A 370 -21.72 14.12 16.28
C PHE A 370 -21.07 14.98 17.37
N PRO A 371 -20.80 16.27 17.11
CA PRO A 371 -19.96 17.09 17.99
C PRO A 371 -20.54 17.30 19.39
N ASP A 372 -21.87 17.27 19.50
CA ASP A 372 -22.61 17.56 20.74
C ASP A 372 -23.19 16.27 21.38
N ALA A 373 -22.85 15.10 20.83
CA ALA A 373 -23.39 13.83 21.32
C ALA A 373 -22.58 13.26 22.49
N HIS A 374 -23.30 12.79 23.50
CA HIS A 374 -22.78 12.00 24.61
C HIS A 374 -23.35 10.58 24.51
N VAL A 375 -22.51 9.61 24.15
CA VAL A 375 -22.95 8.24 23.87
C VAL A 375 -23.53 7.57 25.11
N VAL A 376 -23.09 7.95 26.31
CA VAL A 376 -23.65 7.48 27.59
C VAL A 376 -25.11 7.90 27.75
N ASP A 377 -25.50 9.09 27.28
CA ASP A 377 -26.90 9.52 27.32
C ASP A 377 -27.74 8.67 26.36
N TRP A 378 -27.20 8.34 25.19
CA TRP A 378 -27.87 7.46 24.23
C TRP A 378 -28.01 6.03 24.75
N LEU A 379 -27.03 5.51 25.49
CA LEU A 379 -27.10 4.21 26.16
C LEU A 379 -28.22 4.16 27.21
N LYS A 380 -28.50 5.28 27.88
CA LYS A 380 -29.50 5.41 28.97
C LYS A 380 -30.86 5.93 28.52
N ALA A 381 -30.97 6.39 27.27
CA ALA A 381 -32.20 6.98 26.75
C ALA A 381 -33.37 5.97 26.75
N PRO A 382 -34.62 6.41 26.91
CA PRO A 382 -35.79 5.53 26.82
C PRO A 382 -35.90 4.80 25.46
N ASN A 383 -35.40 5.42 24.39
CA ASN A 383 -35.34 4.88 23.04
C ASN A 383 -33.91 4.40 22.65
N SER A 384 -33.11 3.99 23.63
CA SER A 384 -31.71 3.64 23.42
C SER A 384 -31.49 2.61 22.30
N ASP A 385 -32.30 1.56 22.23
CA ASP A 385 -32.15 0.52 21.20
C ASP A 385 -32.34 1.05 19.77
N GLU A 386 -33.23 2.03 19.58
CA GLU A 386 -33.45 2.66 18.28
C GLU A 386 -32.24 3.52 17.87
N LEU A 387 -31.72 4.30 18.83
CA LEU A 387 -30.53 5.12 18.63
C LEU A 387 -29.29 4.27 18.32
N LEU A 388 -29.07 3.21 19.10
CA LEU A 388 -27.93 2.32 18.94
C LEU A 388 -28.03 1.46 17.67
N ARG A 389 -29.23 1.10 17.23
CA ARG A 389 -29.41 0.41 15.95
C ARG A 389 -29.00 1.30 14.78
N ASP A 390 -29.47 2.55 14.75
CA ASP A 390 -29.07 3.49 13.70
C ASP A 390 -27.57 3.83 13.79
N LEU A 391 -27.02 3.86 15.01
CA LEU A 391 -25.59 4.01 15.25
C LEU A 391 -24.79 2.86 14.65
N ALA A 392 -25.26 1.62 14.80
CA ALA A 392 -24.60 0.43 14.27
C ALA A 392 -24.55 0.40 12.73
N VAL A 393 -25.50 1.07 12.07
CA VAL A 393 -25.57 1.17 10.60
C VAL A 393 -24.75 2.38 10.08
N THR A 394 -24.25 3.24 10.97
CA THR A 394 -23.54 4.47 10.61
C THR A 394 -22.08 4.42 11.06
N MET A 395 -21.14 4.78 10.19
CA MET A 395 -19.76 5.00 10.62
C MET A 395 -19.64 6.35 11.34
N VAL A 396 -19.15 6.32 12.58
CA VAL A 396 -19.28 7.46 13.51
C VAL A 396 -17.99 7.78 14.24
N PHE A 397 -17.84 9.07 14.56
CA PHE A 397 -16.76 9.59 15.38
C PHE A 397 -17.32 10.50 16.48
N PHE A 398 -16.82 10.32 17.71
CA PHE A 398 -17.24 11.11 18.87
C PHE A 398 -16.03 11.74 19.55
N ARG A 399 -16.17 12.99 19.97
CA ARG A 399 -15.18 13.68 20.82
C ARG A 399 -15.65 13.70 22.26
N ALA A 400 -14.71 13.92 23.18
CA ALA A 400 -15.00 14.24 24.58
C ALA A 400 -15.93 13.26 25.33
N GLN A 401 -15.81 11.95 25.05
CA GLN A 401 -16.54 10.89 25.77
C GLN A 401 -15.84 10.55 27.10
N THR A 402 -15.78 11.52 28.01
CA THR A 402 -15.02 11.40 29.28
C THR A 402 -15.66 10.46 30.31
N ASP A 403 -16.96 10.23 30.19
CA ASP A 403 -17.78 9.42 31.11
C ASP A 403 -18.15 8.04 30.55
N LEU A 404 -17.77 7.74 29.31
CA LEU A 404 -17.88 6.40 28.73
C LEU A 404 -16.84 5.48 29.39
N THR A 405 -17.22 4.82 30.49
CA THR A 405 -16.37 3.84 31.18
C THR A 405 -16.15 2.59 30.33
N ASP A 406 -15.15 1.78 30.67
CA ASP A 406 -14.85 0.56 29.92
C ASP A 406 -16.04 -0.42 29.93
N GLU A 407 -16.75 -0.53 31.05
CA GLU A 407 -17.98 -1.32 31.15
C GLU A 407 -19.11 -0.80 30.25
N LEU A 408 -19.30 0.52 30.16
CA LEU A 408 -20.27 1.11 29.24
C LEU A 408 -19.86 0.94 27.78
N GLN A 409 -18.55 0.97 27.48
CA GLN A 409 -18.01 0.71 26.16
C GLN A 409 -18.23 -0.74 25.73
N LYS A 410 -18.04 -1.71 26.64
CA LYS A 410 -18.37 -3.13 26.42
C LYS A 410 -19.86 -3.34 26.18
N GLU A 411 -20.71 -2.72 27.01
CA GLU A 411 -22.16 -2.76 26.84
C GLU A 411 -22.55 -2.23 25.45
N LEU A 412 -22.01 -1.07 25.05
CA LEU A 412 -22.21 -0.49 23.74
C LEU A 412 -21.84 -1.47 22.62
N ALA A 413 -20.62 -2.01 22.64
CA ALA A 413 -20.17 -2.94 21.61
C ALA A 413 -21.06 -4.19 21.50
N GLN A 414 -21.49 -4.74 22.64
CA GLN A 414 -22.39 -5.89 22.65
C GLN A 414 -23.78 -5.53 22.09
N ARG A 415 -24.33 -4.38 22.47
CA ARG A 415 -25.66 -3.92 22.03
C ARG A 415 -25.69 -3.58 20.55
N LEU A 416 -24.65 -2.95 19.99
CA LEU A 416 -24.53 -2.71 18.54
C LEU A 416 -24.63 -4.03 17.75
N GLY A 417 -23.90 -5.06 18.20
CA GLY A 417 -23.99 -6.41 17.64
C GLY A 417 -25.40 -6.98 17.72
N VAL A 418 -25.97 -7.08 18.93
CA VAL A 418 -27.28 -7.72 19.14
C VAL A 418 -28.40 -7.02 18.34
N LEU A 419 -28.41 -5.69 18.32
CA LEU A 419 -29.42 -4.89 17.61
C LEU A 419 -29.32 -4.99 16.08
N THR A 420 -28.18 -5.47 15.58
CA THR A 420 -27.94 -5.75 14.15
C THR A 420 -27.96 -7.25 13.83
N GLY A 421 -28.38 -8.07 14.79
CA GLY A 421 -28.65 -9.49 14.62
C GLY A 421 -27.46 -10.40 14.97
N LYS A 422 -26.39 -9.90 15.59
CA LYS A 422 -25.33 -10.78 16.13
C LYS A 422 -25.96 -11.83 17.06
N PRO A 423 -25.67 -13.13 16.89
CA PRO A 423 -26.19 -14.16 17.79
C PRO A 423 -25.85 -13.87 19.25
N GLU A 424 -26.77 -14.12 20.17
CA GLU A 424 -26.54 -13.85 21.61
C GLU A 424 -25.36 -14.63 22.19
N SER A 425 -25.03 -15.78 21.58
CA SER A 425 -23.86 -16.60 21.91
C SER A 425 -22.53 -15.98 21.50
N SER A 426 -22.52 -15.03 20.56
CA SER A 426 -21.33 -14.28 20.16
C SER A 426 -21.14 -13.09 21.11
N LYS A 427 -20.11 -13.17 21.96
CA LYS A 427 -19.77 -12.16 22.97
C LYS A 427 -18.69 -11.20 22.45
N LEU A 428 -18.01 -10.49 23.34
CA LEU A 428 -16.88 -9.64 22.98
C LEU A 428 -15.68 -10.52 22.60
N HIS A 429 -14.95 -10.10 21.57
CA HIS A 429 -13.77 -10.82 21.12
C HIS A 429 -12.64 -10.70 22.16
N ILE A 430 -12.07 -11.84 22.55
CA ILE A 430 -10.90 -11.92 23.43
C ILE A 430 -9.72 -12.28 22.55
N HIS A 431 -8.77 -11.35 22.41
CA HIS A 431 -7.65 -11.53 21.51
C HIS A 431 -6.79 -12.76 21.91
N PRO A 432 -6.54 -13.72 21.00
CA PRO A 432 -6.05 -15.05 21.35
C PRO A 432 -4.55 -15.12 21.72
N LEU A 433 -3.75 -14.12 21.34
CA LEU A 433 -2.29 -14.14 21.48
C LEU A 433 -1.74 -13.04 22.39
N THR A 434 -2.27 -11.82 22.26
CA THR A 434 -1.86 -10.64 23.01
C THR A 434 -3.07 -9.95 23.62
N ASN A 435 -3.17 -9.94 24.94
CA ASN A 435 -4.03 -9.01 25.65
C ASN A 435 -3.13 -8.23 26.61
N TYR A 436 -2.85 -6.97 26.24
CA TYR A 436 -2.12 -6.06 27.10
C TYR A 436 -3.13 -5.10 27.73
N ASN A 437 -3.39 -5.29 29.01
CA ASN A 437 -4.15 -4.38 29.85
C ASN A 437 -3.60 -4.41 31.28
N LEU A 438 -3.41 -3.23 31.89
CA LEU A 438 -2.94 -3.07 33.26
C LEU A 438 -3.88 -3.76 34.27
N ASP A 439 -5.18 -3.77 33.99
CA ASP A 439 -6.22 -4.31 34.88
C ASP A 439 -6.55 -5.79 34.60
N LYS A 440 -5.84 -6.42 33.65
CA LYS A 440 -5.98 -7.84 33.24
C LYS A 440 -7.38 -8.25 32.77
N ASP A 441 -8.15 -7.29 32.27
CA ASP A 441 -9.45 -7.57 31.68
C ASP A 441 -9.29 -8.29 30.33
N PRO A 442 -9.81 -9.52 30.16
CA PRO A 442 -9.63 -10.29 28.94
C PRO A 442 -10.35 -9.69 27.72
N GLU A 443 -11.32 -8.79 27.90
CA GLU A 443 -12.14 -8.21 26.84
C GLU A 443 -11.64 -6.83 26.38
N LEU A 444 -10.61 -6.28 27.03
CA LEU A 444 -10.04 -4.97 26.71
C LEU A 444 -8.59 -5.13 26.25
N ASN A 445 -8.23 -4.42 25.19
CA ASN A 445 -6.85 -4.34 24.73
C ASN A 445 -6.39 -2.89 24.71
N VAL A 446 -5.33 -2.57 25.44
CA VAL A 446 -4.79 -1.22 25.55
C VAL A 446 -3.66 -1.05 24.54
N ILE A 447 -3.77 -0.06 23.65
CA ILE A 447 -2.68 0.29 22.73
C ILE A 447 -1.93 1.48 23.31
N THR A 448 -0.64 1.32 23.59
CA THR A 448 0.21 2.39 24.13
C THR A 448 1.58 2.43 23.46
N THR A 449 2.10 3.64 23.27
CA THR A 449 3.47 3.92 22.82
C THR A 449 4.46 3.97 23.98
N ASP A 450 4.00 3.89 25.23
CA ASP A 450 4.86 3.85 26.42
C ASP A 450 5.50 2.47 26.58
N LYS A 451 6.78 2.37 26.22
CA LYS A 451 7.59 1.15 26.29
C LYS A 451 7.79 0.64 27.72
N ALA A 452 7.70 1.50 28.75
CA ALA A 452 7.83 1.07 30.14
C ALA A 452 6.54 0.41 30.65
N ALA A 453 5.39 0.84 30.11
CA ALA A 453 4.10 0.23 30.39
C ALA A 453 3.91 -1.06 29.58
N ASN A 454 4.43 -1.14 28.34
CA ASN A 454 4.20 -2.25 27.41
C ASN A 454 5.31 -3.34 27.42
N PRO A 455 5.25 -4.37 28.29
CA PRO A 455 6.18 -5.50 28.26
C PRO A 455 6.02 -6.38 27.02
N ALA A 456 5.02 -6.14 26.15
CA ALA A 456 4.87 -6.93 24.94
C ALA A 456 6.06 -6.73 23.99
N GLU A 457 6.70 -5.54 23.94
CA GLU A 457 7.94 -5.35 23.17
C GLU A 457 9.09 -6.28 23.62
N ASP A 458 9.15 -6.66 24.90
CA ASP A 458 10.16 -7.61 25.40
C ASP A 458 9.84 -9.07 25.03
N LEU A 459 8.59 -9.41 24.72
CA LEU A 459 8.21 -10.73 24.19
C LEU A 459 8.71 -10.96 22.75
N TRP A 460 9.02 -9.90 22.02
CA TRP A 460 9.49 -9.93 20.62
C TRP A 460 11.02 -9.94 20.48
N LYS A 461 11.77 -9.56 21.53
CA LYS A 461 13.25 -9.41 21.45
C LYS A 461 14.02 -10.74 21.39
N ASN A 462 13.45 -11.83 21.90
CA ASN A 462 14.18 -13.11 22.11
C ASN A 462 13.55 -14.33 21.42
N ARG A 463 12.66 -14.16 20.43
CA ARG A 463 12.07 -15.30 19.69
C ARG A 463 12.71 -15.48 18.31
N PRO A 464 12.93 -16.73 17.85
CA PRO A 464 13.30 -16.98 16.47
C PRO A 464 12.20 -16.47 15.53
N ALA A 465 12.58 -15.84 14.42
CA ALA A 465 11.69 -15.29 13.41
C ALA A 465 10.95 -16.42 12.65
N ASP A 466 9.94 -17.01 13.29
CA ASP A 466 8.99 -17.95 12.69
C ASP A 466 7.70 -17.21 12.29
N ILE A 467 7.34 -17.35 11.01
CA ILE A 467 6.15 -16.80 10.34
C ILE A 467 4.83 -17.12 11.06
N ARG A 468 4.70 -18.20 11.83
CA ARG A 468 3.49 -18.46 12.64
C ARG A 468 3.18 -17.35 13.63
N ASN A 469 4.20 -16.59 14.06
CA ASN A 469 4.06 -15.54 15.07
C ASN A 469 4.03 -14.13 14.45
N SER A 470 4.19 -14.00 13.13
CA SER A 470 4.20 -12.70 12.41
C SER A 470 2.95 -12.50 11.55
N TRP A 471 2.03 -13.46 11.54
CA TRP A 471 0.67 -13.28 11.06
C TRP A 471 -0.26 -13.21 12.27
N HIS A 472 -0.83 -12.04 12.51
CA HIS A 472 -2.14 -11.95 13.17
C HIS A 472 -3.11 -11.33 12.17
N THR A 473 -4.31 -11.87 12.14
CA THR A 473 -5.47 -11.17 11.60
C THR A 473 -6.51 -11.46 12.65
N ASP A 474 -6.92 -10.42 13.35
CA ASP A 474 -7.45 -10.61 14.70
C ASP A 474 -8.81 -11.33 14.69
N THR A 475 -9.52 -11.29 13.57
CA THR A 475 -10.91 -11.81 13.49
C THR A 475 -11.27 -12.51 12.19
N SER A 476 -10.53 -12.31 11.08
CA SER A 476 -10.90 -12.80 9.73
C SER A 476 -10.86 -14.33 9.55
N TYR A 477 -10.24 -15.05 10.48
CA TYR A 477 -10.20 -16.53 10.49
C TYR A 477 -11.08 -17.12 11.59
N GLU A 478 -11.78 -16.29 12.36
CA GLU A 478 -12.74 -16.77 13.35
C GLU A 478 -13.99 -17.31 12.63
N PRO A 479 -14.58 -18.42 13.11
CA PRO A 479 -15.84 -18.92 12.58
C PRO A 479 -16.95 -17.85 12.56
N ASN A 480 -16.88 -16.87 13.47
CA ASN A 480 -17.72 -15.69 13.52
C ASN A 480 -16.84 -14.46 13.76
N PRO A 481 -16.49 -13.66 12.73
CA PRO A 481 -15.67 -12.46 12.90
C PRO A 481 -16.40 -11.40 13.75
N ALA A 482 -15.65 -10.52 14.39
CA ALA A 482 -16.22 -9.42 15.16
C ALA A 482 -17.00 -8.46 14.25
N ASP A 483 -18.23 -8.14 14.64
CA ASP A 483 -19.04 -7.20 13.89
C ASP A 483 -18.59 -5.74 14.12
N TYR A 484 -18.27 -5.36 15.36
CA TYR A 484 -17.91 -3.99 15.69
C TYR A 484 -16.59 -3.95 16.48
N SER A 485 -15.82 -2.88 16.27
CA SER A 485 -14.67 -2.53 17.09
C SER A 485 -14.83 -1.10 17.57
N ILE A 486 -14.63 -0.86 18.87
CA ILE A 486 -14.72 0.47 19.46
C ILE A 486 -13.34 0.87 19.98
N LEU A 487 -12.78 1.92 19.40
CA LEU A 487 -11.51 2.51 19.82
C LEU A 487 -11.77 3.78 20.63
N LYS A 488 -11.22 3.83 21.85
CA LYS A 488 -11.27 5.00 22.74
C LYS A 488 -9.87 5.55 22.95
N LEU A 489 -9.63 6.79 22.52
CA LEU A 489 -8.38 7.50 22.76
C LEU A 489 -8.41 8.16 24.15
N ILE A 490 -7.58 7.66 25.08
CA ILE A 490 -7.52 8.16 26.47
C ILE A 490 -6.47 9.28 26.62
N LYS A 491 -5.36 9.19 25.88
CA LYS A 491 -4.27 10.18 25.88
C LYS A 491 -3.90 10.51 24.44
N LEU A 492 -3.87 11.81 24.12
CA LEU A 492 -3.36 12.27 22.84
C LEU A 492 -1.82 12.28 22.87
N PRO A 493 -1.14 11.90 21.76
CA PRO A 493 0.30 12.04 21.66
C PRO A 493 0.70 13.53 21.69
N GLU A 494 1.85 13.83 22.32
CA GLU A 494 2.36 15.21 22.45
C GLU A 494 2.79 15.81 21.10
N THR A 495 3.21 14.96 20.17
CA THR A 495 3.52 15.32 18.79
C THR A 495 2.36 14.86 17.90
N GLY A 496 1.92 15.72 16.99
CA GLY A 496 0.84 15.41 16.05
C GLY A 496 1.26 14.44 14.94
N GLY A 497 1.76 13.25 15.29
CA GLY A 497 2.24 12.25 14.34
C GLY A 497 1.89 10.83 14.75
N GLY A 498 1.38 10.05 13.79
CA GLY A 498 1.45 8.59 13.83
C GLY A 498 0.15 7.79 13.75
N MET A 499 -0.99 8.37 13.41
CA MET A 499 -2.12 7.65 12.80
C MET A 499 -2.87 8.62 11.89
N TYR A 500 -3.39 8.10 10.78
CA TYR A 500 -4.06 8.82 9.71
C TYR A 500 -4.87 10.05 10.18
N ALA A 501 -4.46 11.22 9.66
CA ALA A 501 -5.15 12.50 9.58
C ALA A 501 -5.99 12.97 10.78
N PHE A 502 -5.48 13.97 11.54
CA PHE A 502 -6.30 15.06 12.08
C PHE A 502 -5.49 16.37 12.17
N MET A 503 -5.99 17.43 11.50
CA MET A 503 -5.50 18.80 11.68
C MET A 503 -6.02 19.39 13.00
N PRO A 504 -5.22 20.22 13.71
CA PRO A 504 -5.68 20.97 14.87
C PRO A 504 -6.54 22.17 14.44
N SER A 505 -7.72 22.28 15.05
CA SER A 505 -8.56 23.47 14.94
C SER A 505 -7.91 24.67 15.65
N ARG A 506 -7.56 25.72 14.91
CA ARG A 506 -7.57 27.11 15.41
C ARG A 506 -8.10 28.07 14.35
N SER A 507 -9.33 28.53 14.61
CA SER A 507 -9.97 29.80 14.20
C SER A 507 -10.54 29.93 12.77
N PRO A 508 -11.66 30.67 12.62
CA PRO A 508 -12.58 30.53 11.50
C PRO A 508 -12.16 31.40 10.31
N ILE A 509 -11.98 30.81 9.13
CA ILE A 509 -12.00 31.56 7.88
C ILE A 509 -13.46 31.58 7.41
N THR A 510 -14.06 32.76 7.48
CA THR A 510 -15.41 33.06 7.02
C THR A 510 -15.59 32.78 5.53
N SER A 511 -16.75 32.26 5.17
CA SER A 511 -17.24 32.07 3.81
C SER A 511 -17.23 33.38 3.00
N ALA A 512 -16.27 33.54 2.08
CA ALA A 512 -16.32 34.59 1.06
C ALA A 512 -15.62 34.25 -0.28
N ASP A 513 -14.61 33.37 -0.35
CA ASP A 513 -13.76 33.28 -1.56
C ASP A 513 -14.10 32.12 -2.54
N HIS A 514 -15.39 31.80 -2.74
CA HIS A 514 -15.83 30.79 -3.72
C HIS A 514 -16.57 31.36 -4.95
N ARG A 515 -16.17 32.54 -5.41
CA ARG A 515 -16.50 33.03 -6.76
C ARG A 515 -15.29 33.77 -7.29
N ASP A 516 -14.51 33.12 -8.14
CA ASP A 516 -13.71 33.70 -9.25
C ASP A 516 -12.65 32.71 -9.75
N LEU A 517 -13.08 31.49 -10.11
CA LEU A 517 -12.30 30.58 -10.96
C LEU A 517 -13.24 29.85 -11.94
N MET A 518 -14.05 30.63 -12.65
CA MET A 518 -14.64 30.28 -13.95
C MET A 518 -14.84 31.58 -14.74
N SER A 519 -13.77 32.01 -15.41
CA SER A 519 -13.81 32.89 -16.59
C SER A 519 -12.56 32.66 -17.43
#